data_AF-A0AAD9NV96-F1
#
_entry.id   AF-A0AAD9NV96-F1
#
_cell.length_a   1.000
_cell.length_b   1.000
_cell.length_c   1.000
_cell.angle_alpha   90.00
_cell.angle_beta   90.00
_cell.angle_gamma   90.00
#
_symmetry.space_group_name_H-M   'P 1'
#
loop_
_entity.id
_entity.type
_entity.pdbx_description
1 polymer ?
#
loop_
_entity_poly.entity_id
_entity_poly.type
_entity_poly.pdbx_seq_one_letter_code
_entity_poly.pdbx_strand_id
1 'polypeptide(L)'
;MSQTLEQTNCSGYGLDVATWNDVIYLAVTCHTPEVTQVFTRRANDQTFSFAYTLRDKGNYRPCFFSSGDRFYLAVPNFSLVKDASMKIYRLVYGTFRTQFDLKSHSSYSVTVFEQHHDVYMFIARRMKLDIWQDGATVEEHLSWSPLFKFV
;
A
#
# COMPACT_ATOMS: atom_id res chain seq x y z
N MET A 1 -16.64 -29.70 8.90
CA MET A 1 -15.25 -29.47 9.32
C MET A 1 -15.07 -27.97 9.49
N SER A 2 -14.78 -27.49 10.70
CA SER A 2 -14.51 -26.08 10.96
C SER A 2 -13.04 -25.82 10.63
N GLN A 3 -12.76 -25.13 9.52
CA GLN A 3 -11.42 -24.59 9.29
C GLN A 3 -11.21 -23.48 10.32
N THR A 4 -10.28 -23.73 11.24
CA THR A 4 -9.75 -22.71 12.14
C THR A 4 -9.21 -21.58 11.26
N LEU A 5 -9.77 -20.38 11.38
CA LEU A 5 -9.12 -19.17 10.87
C LEU A 5 -7.71 -19.16 11.49
N GLU A 6 -6.66 -19.31 10.69
CA GLU A 6 -5.36 -18.80 11.10
C GLU A 6 -5.54 -17.29 11.24
N GLN A 7 -5.81 -16.88 12.47
CA GLN A 7 -5.88 -15.48 12.85
C GLN A 7 -4.53 -14.89 12.44
N THR A 8 -4.54 -13.96 11.50
CA THR A 8 -3.34 -13.23 11.12
C THR A 8 -2.86 -12.51 12.39
N ASN A 9 -1.77 -12.99 12.99
CA ASN A 9 -1.09 -12.34 14.13
C ASN A 9 -0.41 -11.05 13.66
N CYS A 10 -1.23 -10.14 13.15
CA CYS A 10 -0.87 -8.95 12.40
C CYS A 10 -1.70 -7.81 12.99
N SER A 11 -1.08 -6.99 13.84
CA SER A 11 -1.64 -5.68 14.17
C SER A 11 -1.46 -4.79 12.94
N GLY A 12 -2.56 -4.52 12.23
CA GLY A 12 -2.52 -3.81 10.96
C GLY A 12 -2.42 -2.29 11.14
N TYR A 13 -1.60 -1.61 10.31
CA TYR A 13 -1.62 -0.14 10.18
C TYR A 13 -2.18 0.35 8.84
N GLY A 14 -2.45 -0.59 7.94
CA GLY A 14 -3.01 -0.32 6.63
C GLY A 14 -3.79 -1.51 6.12
N LEU A 15 -4.95 -1.24 5.55
CA LEU A 15 -5.73 -2.21 4.82
C LEU A 15 -6.22 -1.54 3.53
N ASP A 16 -6.31 -2.32 2.47
CA ASP A 16 -7.03 -1.90 1.28
C ASP A 16 -7.69 -3.10 0.61
N VAL A 17 -8.81 -2.84 -0.07
CA VAL A 17 -9.64 -3.85 -0.72
C VAL A 17 -10.00 -3.41 -2.12
N ALA A 18 -9.87 -4.31 -3.09
CA ALA A 18 -10.26 -4.05 -4.46
C ALA A 18 -10.70 -5.33 -5.16
N THR A 19 -11.49 -5.19 -6.22
CA THR A 19 -11.97 -6.31 -7.03
C THR A 19 -11.29 -6.30 -8.39
N TRP A 20 -10.80 -7.45 -8.82
CA TRP A 20 -10.21 -7.65 -10.14
C TRP A 20 -10.56 -9.03 -10.68
N ASN A 21 -11.13 -9.10 -11.90
CA ASN A 21 -11.54 -10.35 -12.56
C ASN A 21 -12.33 -11.30 -11.63
N ASP A 22 -13.39 -10.79 -11.00
CA ASP A 22 -14.27 -11.51 -10.06
C ASP A 22 -13.58 -12.08 -8.80
N VAL A 23 -12.37 -11.60 -8.50
CA VAL A 23 -11.64 -11.89 -7.27
C VAL A 23 -11.55 -10.62 -6.42
N ILE A 24 -11.95 -10.72 -5.16
CA ILE A 24 -11.74 -9.67 -4.17
C ILE A 24 -10.36 -9.88 -3.57
N TYR A 25 -9.50 -8.87 -3.69
CA TYR A 25 -8.18 -8.81 -3.09
C TYR A 25 -8.23 -7.96 -1.83
N LEU A 26 -7.58 -8.42 -0.77
CA LEU A 26 -7.40 -7.69 0.47
C LEU A 26 -5.91 -7.64 0.78
N ALA A 27 -5.34 -6.44 0.87
CA ALA A 27 -3.97 -6.24 1.32
C ALA A 27 -4.01 -5.75 2.77
N VAL A 28 -3.25 -6.40 3.64
CA VAL A 28 -3.11 -6.04 5.06
C VAL A 28 -1.65 -5.84 5.37
N THR A 29 -1.28 -4.63 5.80
CA THR A 29 0.08 -4.33 6.23
C THR A 29 0.22 -4.50 7.74
N CYS A 30 1.10 -5.42 8.14
CA CYS A 30 1.36 -5.80 9.52
C CYS A 30 2.41 -4.92 10.16
N HIS A 31 2.21 -4.50 11.41
CA HIS A 31 3.23 -3.81 12.19
C HIS A 31 4.46 -4.69 12.42
N THR A 32 4.27 -5.93 12.83
CA THR A 32 5.35 -6.90 13.02
C THR A 32 4.96 -8.13 12.20
N PRO A 33 5.71 -8.52 11.16
CA PRO A 33 7.08 -8.15 10.81
C PRO A 33 7.24 -7.01 9.77
N GLU A 34 6.40 -5.97 9.79
CA GLU A 34 6.43 -4.83 8.83
C GLU A 34 6.25 -5.22 7.34
N VAL A 35 5.47 -6.27 7.09
CA VAL A 35 5.20 -6.82 5.75
C VAL A 35 3.75 -6.58 5.32
N THR A 36 3.47 -6.73 4.03
CA THR A 36 2.08 -6.74 3.53
C THR A 36 1.68 -8.16 3.17
N GLN A 37 0.60 -8.65 3.77
CA GLN A 37 -0.03 -9.92 3.41
C GLN A 37 -1.18 -9.65 2.45
N VAL A 38 -1.34 -10.51 1.44
CA VAL A 38 -2.44 -10.42 0.48
C VAL A 38 -3.32 -11.65 0.61
N PHE A 39 -4.61 -11.40 0.68
CA PHE A 39 -5.67 -12.39 0.75
C PHE A 39 -6.57 -12.23 -0.48
N THR A 40 -7.22 -13.33 -0.86
CA THR A 40 -8.14 -13.36 -1.98
C THR A 40 -9.44 -14.06 -1.60
N ARG A 41 -10.53 -13.67 -2.24
CA ARG A 41 -11.84 -14.29 -2.08
C ARG A 41 -12.58 -14.24 -3.42
N ARG A 42 -13.13 -15.35 -3.90
CA ARG A 42 -14.05 -15.36 -5.06
C ARG A 42 -15.49 -15.15 -4.60
N ALA A 43 -16.37 -14.78 -5.53
CA ALA A 43 -17.78 -14.48 -5.25
C ALA A 43 -18.52 -15.57 -4.43
N ASN A 44 -18.19 -16.85 -4.68
CA ASN A 44 -18.85 -17.98 -4.02
C ASN A 44 -18.12 -18.46 -2.75
N ASP A 45 -16.96 -17.89 -2.43
CA ASP A 45 -16.22 -18.25 -1.22
C ASP A 45 -16.81 -17.50 -0.03
N GLN A 46 -16.92 -18.18 1.12
CA GLN A 46 -17.42 -17.55 2.36
C GLN A 46 -16.32 -16.81 3.13
N THR A 47 -15.05 -17.11 2.85
CA THR A 47 -13.90 -16.60 3.59
C THR A 47 -12.81 -16.11 2.64
N PHE A 48 -11.96 -15.21 3.16
CA PHE A 48 -10.71 -14.88 2.49
C PHE A 48 -9.69 -16.00 2.73
N SER A 49 -8.96 -16.34 1.66
CA SER A 49 -7.82 -17.25 1.71
C SER A 49 -6.53 -16.46 1.58
N PHE A 50 -5.51 -16.82 2.36
CA PHE A 50 -4.17 -16.27 2.19
C PHE A 50 -3.65 -16.58 0.78
N ALA A 51 -3.10 -15.57 0.11
CA ALA A 51 -2.48 -15.73 -1.21
C ALA A 51 -0.94 -15.73 -1.09
N TYR A 52 -0.35 -14.66 -0.54
CA TYR A 52 1.10 -14.54 -0.37
C TYR A 52 1.48 -13.31 0.49
N THR A 53 2.78 -13.18 0.79
CA THR A 53 3.35 -12.06 1.56
C THR A 53 4.35 -11.26 0.73
N LEU A 54 4.21 -9.94 0.69
CA LEU A 54 5.20 -8.99 0.23
C LEU A 54 6.20 -8.74 1.36
N ARG A 55 7.39 -9.33 1.25
CA ARG A 55 8.40 -9.41 2.34
C ARG A 55 9.27 -8.17 2.51
N ASP A 56 9.02 -7.13 1.72
CA ASP A 56 9.66 -5.84 1.93
C ASP A 56 9.30 -5.30 3.32
N LYS A 57 10.31 -4.88 4.08
CA LYS A 57 10.14 -4.36 5.44
C LYS A 57 9.80 -2.89 5.40
N GLY A 58 9.09 -2.40 6.40
CA GLY A 58 8.66 -1.01 6.50
C GLY A 58 7.45 -0.71 5.61
N ASN A 59 6.72 -1.72 5.14
CA ASN A 59 5.51 -1.46 4.35
C ASN A 59 4.50 -0.65 5.18
N TYR A 60 3.76 0.22 4.49
CA TYR A 60 2.75 1.07 5.11
C TYR A 60 1.59 1.31 4.14
N ARG A 61 0.35 1.33 4.65
CA ARG A 61 -0.90 1.69 3.94
C ARG A 61 -0.92 1.32 2.44
N PRO A 62 -1.16 0.04 2.12
CA PRO A 62 -1.19 -0.42 0.74
C PRO A 62 -2.37 0.23 0.00
N CYS A 63 -2.26 0.35 -1.32
CA CYS A 63 -3.33 0.87 -2.16
C CYS A 63 -3.38 0.13 -3.49
N PHE A 64 -4.49 -0.55 -3.77
CA PHE A 64 -4.80 -1.14 -5.06
C PHE A 64 -5.24 -0.07 -6.05
N PHE A 65 -4.88 -0.29 -7.32
CA PHE A 65 -5.38 0.52 -8.42
C PHE A 65 -5.32 -0.26 -9.74
N SER A 66 -6.09 0.20 -10.71
CA SER A 66 -6.09 -0.34 -12.07
C SER A 66 -5.61 0.73 -13.05
N SER A 67 -4.98 0.30 -14.14
CA SER A 67 -4.59 1.17 -15.26
C SER A 67 -4.74 0.36 -16.55
N GLY A 68 -5.80 0.61 -17.31
CA GLY A 68 -6.22 -0.27 -18.40
C GLY A 68 -6.47 -1.70 -17.92
N ASP A 69 -6.00 -2.70 -18.68
CA ASP A 69 -6.19 -4.13 -18.37
C ASP A 69 -5.20 -4.68 -17.34
N ARG A 70 -4.71 -3.83 -16.45
CA ARG A 70 -3.67 -4.19 -15.48
C ARG A 70 -4.07 -3.75 -14.09
N PHE A 71 -3.78 -4.62 -13.13
CA PHE A 71 -4.05 -4.41 -11.72
C PHE A 71 -2.76 -4.29 -10.94
N TYR A 72 -2.71 -3.31 -10.04
CA TYR A 72 -1.51 -2.90 -9.33
C TYR A 72 -1.78 -2.72 -7.85
N LEU A 73 -0.69 -2.76 -7.09
CA LEU A 73 -0.67 -2.52 -5.66
C LEU A 73 0.53 -1.62 -5.39
N ALA A 74 0.26 -0.38 -4.98
CA ALA A 74 1.27 0.52 -4.45
C ALA A 74 1.42 0.25 -2.96
N VAL A 75 2.67 0.04 -2.51
CA VAL A 75 2.98 -0.16 -1.10
C VAL A 75 4.02 0.88 -0.69
N PRO A 76 3.57 1.98 -0.06
CA PRO A 76 4.44 2.91 0.62
C PRO A 76 5.40 2.18 1.56
N ASN A 77 6.63 2.68 1.62
CA ASN A 77 7.62 2.22 2.58
C ASN A 77 7.98 3.34 3.54
N PHE A 78 7.73 3.09 4.82
CA PHE A 78 8.16 3.90 5.92
C PHE A 78 9.41 3.29 6.56
N SER A 79 10.56 3.92 6.31
CA SER A 79 11.78 3.66 7.04
C SER A 79 12.41 4.97 7.48
N LEU A 80 13.07 4.94 8.66
CA LEU A 80 13.87 6.04 9.19
C LEU A 80 15.25 6.14 8.50
N VAL A 81 15.61 5.15 7.69
CA VAL A 81 16.85 5.11 6.92
C VAL A 81 16.60 5.74 5.54
N LYS A 82 17.58 6.52 5.04
CA LYS A 82 17.47 7.36 3.84
C LYS A 82 17.14 6.63 2.52
N ASP A 83 17.12 5.29 2.51
CA ASP A 83 16.88 4.49 1.31
C ASP A 83 15.49 3.81 1.29
N ALA A 84 14.53 4.31 2.07
CA ALA A 84 13.14 3.86 1.97
C ALA A 84 12.59 4.12 0.55
N SER A 85 12.00 3.10 -0.08
CA SER A 85 11.40 3.25 -1.40
C SER A 85 10.02 2.64 -1.47
N MET A 86 9.08 3.39 -2.04
CA MET A 86 7.75 2.87 -2.33
C MET A 86 7.84 1.91 -3.50
N LYS A 87 7.26 0.72 -3.35
CA LYS A 87 7.20 -0.26 -4.42
C LYS A 87 5.82 -0.32 -5.03
N ILE A 88 5.77 -0.44 -6.34
CA ILE A 88 4.55 -0.69 -7.08
C ILE A 88 4.66 -2.07 -7.68
N TYR A 89 3.72 -2.93 -7.32
CA TYR A 89 3.63 -4.29 -7.81
C TYR A 89 2.52 -4.38 -8.84
N ARG A 90 2.73 -5.18 -9.88
CA ARG A 90 1.72 -5.55 -10.87
C ARG A 90 1.26 -6.98 -10.62
N LEU A 91 -0.04 -7.23 -10.70
CA LEU A 91 -0.59 -8.58 -10.71
C LEU A 91 -0.25 -9.27 -12.04
N VAL A 92 0.46 -10.39 -11.95
CA VAL A 92 0.89 -11.24 -13.06
C VAL A 92 0.59 -12.69 -12.68
N TYR A 93 -0.32 -13.34 -13.41
CA TYR A 93 -0.74 -14.73 -13.20
C TYR A 93 -1.10 -15.05 -11.73
N GLY A 94 -1.86 -14.17 -11.08
CA GLY A 94 -2.31 -14.37 -9.69
C GLY A 94 -1.30 -13.94 -8.61
N THR A 95 -0.11 -13.49 -9.00
CA THR A 95 0.94 -13.03 -8.06
C THR A 95 1.35 -11.60 -8.33
N PHE A 96 1.61 -10.82 -7.29
CA PHE A 96 2.11 -9.45 -7.47
C PHE A 96 3.63 -9.44 -7.60
N ARG A 97 4.13 -8.82 -8.68
CA ARG A 97 5.55 -8.69 -8.99
C ARG A 97 5.95 -7.23 -9.01
N THR A 98 7.11 -6.89 -8.44
CA THR A 98 7.62 -5.52 -8.46
C THR A 98 7.75 -5.03 -9.90
N GLN A 99 7.05 -3.95 -10.22
CA GLN A 99 7.08 -3.30 -11.51
C GLN A 99 7.90 -2.01 -11.45
N PHE A 100 7.75 -1.23 -10.37
CA PHE A 100 8.49 0.00 -10.15
C PHE A 100 8.99 0.10 -8.71
N ASP A 101 10.14 0.75 -8.58
CA ASP A 101 10.76 1.11 -7.31
C ASP A 101 10.94 2.63 -7.30
N LEU A 102 10.10 3.32 -6.53
CA LEU A 102 10.05 4.77 -6.46
C LEU A 102 10.81 5.23 -5.23
N LYS A 103 11.97 5.85 -5.45
CA LYS A 103 12.75 6.49 -4.39
C LYS A 103 11.95 7.64 -3.79
N SER A 104 11.27 7.36 -2.69
CA SER A 104 10.49 8.30 -1.92
C SER A 104 10.89 8.18 -0.47
N HIS A 105 11.64 9.16 0.04
CA HIS A 105 11.97 9.21 1.46
C HIS A 105 10.69 9.11 2.29
N SER A 106 10.60 8.06 3.11
CA SER A 106 9.57 7.83 4.13
C SER A 106 8.13 8.12 3.67
N SER A 107 7.65 7.38 2.68
CA SER A 107 6.25 7.46 2.23
C SER A 107 5.30 6.78 3.23
N TYR A 108 4.20 7.45 3.57
CA TYR A 108 3.19 6.96 4.52
C TYR A 108 1.89 6.54 3.86
N SER A 109 1.47 7.26 2.85
CA SER A 109 0.18 7.00 2.22
C SER A 109 0.30 7.31 0.77
N VAL A 110 -0.48 6.59 -0.01
CA VAL A 110 -0.64 6.85 -1.42
C VAL A 110 -2.11 6.93 -1.72
N THR A 111 -2.48 7.86 -2.59
CA THR A 111 -3.83 7.95 -3.13
C THR A 111 -3.69 7.95 -4.64
N VAL A 112 -4.47 7.08 -5.28
CA VAL A 112 -4.50 6.95 -6.73
C VAL A 112 -5.86 7.41 -7.21
N PHE A 113 -5.89 8.17 -8.29
CA PHE A 113 -7.12 8.54 -8.98
C PHE A 113 -6.89 8.50 -10.48
N GLU A 114 -7.98 8.27 -11.21
CA GLU A 114 -7.98 8.22 -12.67
C GLU A 114 -8.72 9.44 -13.22
N GLN A 115 -8.14 10.07 -14.23
CA GLN A 115 -8.79 11.16 -14.94
C GLN A 115 -8.40 11.10 -16.43
N HIS A 116 -9.40 11.04 -17.31
CA HIS A 116 -9.22 11.01 -18.78
C HIS A 116 -8.26 9.91 -19.27
N HIS A 117 -8.40 8.68 -18.76
CA HIS A 117 -7.51 7.53 -19.04
C HIS A 117 -6.08 7.63 -18.51
N ASP A 118 -5.75 8.71 -17.80
CA ASP A 118 -4.49 8.84 -17.11
C ASP A 118 -4.66 8.45 -15.64
N VAL A 119 -3.71 7.68 -15.10
CA VAL A 119 -3.65 7.35 -13.68
C VAL A 119 -2.64 8.24 -12.99
N TYR A 120 -3.11 8.89 -11.94
CA TYR A 120 -2.35 9.84 -11.16
C TYR A 120 -2.17 9.33 -9.73
N MET A 121 -0.96 9.50 -9.21
CA MET A 121 -0.59 9.04 -7.88
C MET A 121 -0.06 10.20 -7.03
N PHE A 122 -0.69 10.40 -5.87
CA PHE A 122 -0.22 11.30 -4.82
C PHE A 122 0.42 10.50 -3.70
N ILE A 123 1.66 10.86 -3.34
CA ILE A 123 2.42 10.18 -2.29
C ILE A 123 2.59 11.14 -1.12
N ALA A 124 1.96 10.83 0.01
CA ALA A 124 2.21 11.52 1.27
C ALA A 124 3.53 11.03 1.87
N ARG A 125 4.45 11.96 2.16
CA ARG A 125 5.77 11.67 2.74
C ARG A 125 5.87 12.26 4.14
N ARG A 126 6.74 11.69 5.00
CA ARG A 126 7.05 12.30 6.30
C ARG A 126 7.68 13.66 6.09
N MET A 127 7.08 14.67 6.71
CA MET A 127 7.74 15.92 7.02
C MET A 127 8.36 15.83 8.42
N LYS A 128 9.51 16.47 8.57
CA LYS A 128 10.31 16.51 9.80
C LYS A 128 9.41 16.84 11.01
N LEU A 129 9.45 15.97 12.02
CA LEU A 129 8.79 16.19 13.31
C LEU A 129 9.72 17.08 14.15
N ASP A 130 9.50 18.39 14.15
CA ASP A 130 10.12 19.27 15.14
C ASP A 130 9.16 19.37 16.34
N ILE A 131 9.50 18.67 17.44
CA ILE A 131 8.79 18.80 18.72
C ILE A 131 9.26 20.11 19.34
N TRP A 132 8.38 21.10 19.47
CA TRP A 132 8.64 22.32 20.23
C TRP A 132 7.80 22.34 21.50
N GLN A 133 8.48 22.46 22.64
CA GLN A 133 7.91 22.74 23.95
C GLN A 133 8.07 24.25 24.17
N ASP A 134 6.98 24.92 24.55
CA ASP A 134 6.82 26.36 24.85
C ASP A 134 6.78 27.36 23.67
N GLY A 135 5.57 27.57 23.14
CA GLY A 135 5.09 28.94 22.90
C GLY A 135 5.07 29.53 21.49
N ALA A 136 5.40 28.79 20.43
CA ALA A 136 5.30 29.29 19.05
C ALA A 136 4.26 28.51 18.23
N THR A 137 3.33 29.24 17.62
CA THR A 137 2.38 28.73 16.63
C THR A 137 3.14 28.22 15.40
N VAL A 138 2.87 26.99 14.98
CA VAL A 138 3.37 26.44 13.73
C VAL A 138 2.17 26.12 12.85
N GLU A 139 2.11 26.77 11.69
CA GLU A 139 1.19 26.38 10.61
C GLU A 139 1.61 25.03 10.06
N GLU A 140 0.67 24.07 10.06
CA GLU A 140 0.83 22.77 9.41
C GLU A 140 0.84 22.97 7.89
N HIS A 141 1.97 22.69 7.24
CA HIS A 141 2.03 22.65 5.78
C HIS A 141 2.20 21.22 5.29
N LEU A 142 1.09 20.49 5.04
CA LEU A 142 1.13 19.25 4.25
C LEU A 142 1.76 19.54 2.88
N SER A 143 3.02 19.15 2.68
CA SER A 143 3.65 19.26 1.36
C SER A 143 3.30 18.05 0.51
N TRP A 144 2.51 18.25 -0.53
CA TRP A 144 2.28 17.27 -1.60
C TRP A 144 3.42 17.41 -2.62
N SER A 145 4.08 16.31 -2.97
CA SER A 145 5.16 16.27 -3.99
C SER A 145 4.85 15.20 -5.04
N PRO A 146 5.29 15.41 -6.28
CA PRO A 146 4.45 15.69 -7.46
C PRO A 146 3.59 14.50 -7.94
N LEU A 147 2.59 14.83 -8.77
CA LEU A 147 1.85 13.90 -9.63
C LEU A 147 2.84 13.00 -10.40
N PHE A 148 2.70 11.69 -10.27
CA PHE A 148 3.22 10.76 -11.28
C PHE A 148 2.10 10.42 -12.25
N LYS A 149 2.30 10.68 -13.54
CA LYS A 149 1.44 10.16 -14.62
C LYS A 149 1.92 8.76 -14.97
N PHE A 150 1.07 7.76 -14.76
CA PHE A 150 1.28 6.41 -15.31
C PHE A 150 0.77 6.40 -16.75
N VAL A 151 1.65 6.00 -17.68
CA VAL A 151 1.31 5.73 -19.10
C VAL A 151 1.44 4.25 -19.36
#